data_AF-A0A7W0T252-F1
#
_entry.id   AF-A0A7W0T252-F1
#
_cell.length_a   1.000
_cell.length_b   1.000
_cell.length_c   1.000
_cell.angle_alpha   90.00
_cell.angle_beta   90.00
_cell.angle_gamma   90.00
#
_symmetry.space_group_name_H-M   'P 1'
#
loop_
_entity.id
_entity.type
_entity.pdbx_description
1 polymer ?
#
loop_
_entity_poly.entity_id
_entity_poly.type
_entity_poly.pdbx_seq_one_letter_code
_entity_poly.pdbx_strand_id
1 'polypeptide(L)' 'MSIQTPTSFSAVRAAIDAQRDETLADLLRLIAQPSISAQNIGVKECAALEMDLLRKAG' A
#
# COMPACT_ATOMS: atom_id res chain seq x y z
N MET A 1 30.35 -14.94 21.82
CA MET A 1 29.77 -15.53 20.60
C MET A 1 28.75 -14.52 20.07
N SER A 2 29.18 -13.65 19.15
CA SER A 2 28.31 -12.61 18.59
C SER A 2 27.54 -13.17 17.40
N ILE A 3 26.23 -13.18 17.51
CA ILE A 3 25.28 -13.41 16.41
C ILE A 3 25.40 -12.26 15.42
N GLN A 4 25.88 -12.53 14.20
CA GLN A 4 25.82 -11.59 13.09
C GLN A 4 24.45 -11.69 12.41
N THR A 5 23.61 -10.68 12.59
CA THR A 5 22.39 -10.51 11.78
C THR A 5 22.80 -9.94 10.41
N PRO A 6 22.31 -10.46 9.28
CA PRO A 6 22.64 -9.89 7.97
C PRO A 6 21.93 -8.53 7.79
N THR A 7 22.67 -7.44 7.97
CA THR A 7 22.18 -6.06 7.99
C THR A 7 22.06 -5.43 6.59
N SER A 8 21.38 -6.06 5.63
CA SER A 8 21.17 -5.42 4.31
C SER A 8 19.76 -5.60 3.76
N PHE A 9 19.07 -4.46 3.62
CA PHE A 9 17.76 -4.34 2.97
C PHE A 9 17.87 -3.92 1.50
N SER A 10 19.03 -4.11 0.85
CA SER A 10 19.26 -3.61 -0.52
C SER A 10 18.26 -4.19 -1.52
N ALA A 11 17.97 -5.49 -1.44
CA ALA A 11 17.00 -6.15 -2.31
C ALA A 11 15.57 -5.62 -2.07
N VAL A 12 15.19 -5.40 -0.81
CA VAL A 12 13.87 -4.84 -0.45
C VAL A 12 13.74 -3.40 -0.98
N ARG A 13 14.79 -2.59 -0.83
CA ARG A 13 14.80 -1.21 -1.34
C ARG A 13 14.69 -1.17 -2.86
N ALA A 14 15.43 -2.02 -3.56
CA ALA A 14 15.33 -2.14 -5.02
C ALA A 14 13.92 -2.56 -5.47
N ALA A 15 13.26 -3.47 -4.73
CA ALA A 15 11.89 -3.86 -5.01
C ALA A 15 10.88 -2.70 -4.79
N ILE A 16 11.05 -1.92 -3.71
CA ILE A 16 10.23 -0.72 -3.46
C ILE A 16 10.41 0.31 -4.59
N ASP A 17 11.66 0.57 -4.99
CA ASP A 17 11.96 1.53 -6.05
C ASP A 17 11.38 1.06 -7.40
N ALA A 18 11.42 -0.24 -7.69
CA ALA A 18 10.83 -0.84 -8.89
C ALA A 18 9.30 -0.72 -8.93
N GLN A 19 8.62 -0.74 -7.78
CA GLN A 19 7.15 -0.66 -7.67
C GLN A 19 6.62 0.76 -7.41
N ARG A 20 7.51 1.77 -7.37
CA ARG A 20 7.18 3.11 -6.87
C ARG A 20 6.02 3.76 -7.62
N ASP A 21 6.04 3.71 -8.94
CA ASP A 21 5.06 4.41 -9.78
C ASP A 21 3.68 3.74 -9.68
N GLU A 22 3.64 2.41 -9.59
CA GLU A 22 2.40 1.66 -9.37
C GLU A 22 1.83 1.91 -7.96
N THR A 23 2.70 1.91 -6.94
CA THR A 23 2.29 2.24 -5.56
C THR A 23 1.72 3.65 -5.48
N LEU A 24 2.33 4.60 -6.18
CA LEU A 24 1.83 5.96 -6.28
C LEU A 24 0.46 6.02 -6.99
N ALA A 25 0.29 5.27 -8.07
CA ALA A 25 -0.99 5.20 -8.77
C ALA A 25 -2.11 4.63 -7.88
N ASP A 26 -1.82 3.56 -7.15
CA ASP A 26 -2.78 2.94 -6.22
C ASP A 26 -3.12 3.89 -5.05
N LEU A 27 -2.12 4.63 -4.53
CA LEU A 27 -2.34 5.68 -3.52
C LEU A 27 -3.24 6.80 -4.05
N LEU A 28 -2.99 7.29 -5.27
CA LEU A 28 -3.83 8.32 -5.89
C LEU A 28 -5.27 7.85 -6.08
N ARG A 29 -5.47 6.56 -6.40
CA ARG A 29 -6.80 5.95 -6.51
C ARG A 29 -7.54 5.93 -5.17
N LEU A 30 -6.84 5.62 -4.07
CA LEU A 30 -7.41 5.67 -2.71
C LEU A 30 -7.78 7.11 -2.31
N ILE A 31 -6.89 8.08 -2.54
CA ILE A 31 -7.13 9.48 -2.20
C ILE A 31 -8.31 10.08 -3.00
N ALA A 32 -8.49 9.65 -4.26
CA ALA A 32 -9.60 10.10 -5.09
C ALA A 32 -10.97 9.55 -4.63
N GLN A 33 -10.99 8.49 -3.81
CA GLN A 33 -12.22 7.92 -3.28
C GLN A 33 -12.70 8.73 -2.05
N PRO A 34 -13.95 9.24 -2.04
CA PRO A 34 -14.45 9.99 -0.89
C PRO A 34 -14.89 9.06 0.24
N SER A 35 -14.18 9.03 1.36
CA SER A 35 -14.55 8.27 2.56
C SER A 35 -14.57 9.12 3.84
N ILE A 36 -15.70 9.76 4.13
CA ILE A 36 -15.86 10.64 5.30
C ILE A 36 -16.69 9.91 6.35
N SER A 37 -16.01 9.30 7.33
CA SER A 37 -16.63 8.47 8.37
C SER A 37 -17.61 9.23 9.26
N ALA A 38 -17.30 10.48 9.63
CA ALA A 38 -18.16 11.33 10.45
C ALA A 38 -19.53 11.62 9.81
N GLN A 39 -19.62 11.51 8.48
CA GLN A 39 -20.85 11.70 7.70
C GLN A 39 -21.40 10.38 7.15
N ASN A 40 -20.77 9.24 7.45
CA ASN A 40 -21.08 7.94 6.87
C ASN A 40 -21.11 7.95 5.33
N ILE A 41 -20.17 8.68 4.70
CA ILE A 41 -20.05 8.78 3.25
C ILE A 41 -18.92 7.87 2.78
N GLY A 42 -19.22 6.93 1.88
CA GLY A 42 -18.23 6.25 1.04
C GLY A 42 -17.23 5.33 1.74
N VAL A 43 -17.38 5.08 3.05
CA VAL A 43 -16.45 4.23 3.82
C VAL A 43 -16.50 2.77 3.35
N LYS A 44 -17.69 2.27 3.00
CA LYS A 44 -17.85 0.89 2.52
C LYS A 44 -17.21 0.69 1.15
N GLU A 45 -17.37 1.68 0.28
CA GLU A 45 -16.79 1.72 -1.06
C GLU A 45 -15.25 1.85 -1.00
N CYS A 46 -14.73 2.63 -0.05
CA CYS A 46 -13.30 2.71 0.24
C CYS A 46 -12.74 1.35 0.68
N ALA A 47 -13.41 0.69 1.62
CA ALA A 47 -13.02 -0.64 2.09
C ALA A 47 -13.05 -1.68 0.95
N ALA A 48 -14.05 -1.60 0.06
CA ALA A 48 -14.09 -2.47 -1.11
C ALA A 48 -12.91 -2.22 -2.07
N LEU A 49 -12.59 -0.94 -2.32
CA LEU A 49 -11.43 -0.55 -3.12
C LEU A 49 -10.11 -1.03 -2.50
N GLU A 50 -9.93 -0.89 -1.18
CA GLU A 50 -8.76 -1.38 -0.47
C GLU A 50 -8.64 -2.91 -0.56
N MET A 51 -9.77 -3.64 -0.48
CA MET A 51 -9.79 -5.08 -0.67
C MET A 51 -9.35 -5.50 -2.08
N ASP A 52 -9.75 -4.76 -3.11
CA ASP A 52 -9.29 -5.02 -4.48
C ASP A 52 -7.79 -4.81 -4.63
N LEU A 53 -7.23 -3.75 -4.00
CA LEU A 53 -5.79 -3.48 -4.01
C LEU A 53 -5.00 -4.55 -3.25
N LEU A 54 -5.51 -5.02 -2.12
CA LEU A 54 -4.87 -6.11 -1.37
C LEU A 54 -4.87 -7.42 -2.16
N ARG A 55 -5.99 -7.77 -2.81
CA ARG A 55 -6.07 -8.96 -3.69
C ARG A 55 -5.10 -8.87 -4.88
N LYS A 56 -4.91 -7.66 -5.42
CA LYS A 56 -3.95 -7.40 -6.50
C LYS A 56 -2.50 -7.60 -6.04
N ALA A 57 -2.20 -7.28 -4.78
CA ALA A 57 -0.85 -7.41 -4.21
C ALA A 57 -0.43 -8.85 -3.91
N GLY A 58 -1.38 -9.79 -3.78
CA GLY A 58 -1.15 -11.22 -3.55
C GLY A 58 -1.59 -11.68 -2.17
#